data_AF-A0A5C9DZ69-F1
#
_entry.id   AF-A0A5C9DZ69-F1
#
_cell.length_a   1.000
_cell.length_b   1.000
_cell.length_c   1.000
_cell.angle_alpha   90.00
_cell.angle_beta   90.00
_cell.angle_gamma   90.00
#
_symmetry.space_group_name_H-M   'P 1'
#
loop_
_entity.id
_entity.type
_entity.pdbx_description
1 polymer ?
#
loop_
_entity_poly.entity_id
_entity_poly.type
_entity_poly.pdbx_seq_one_letter_code
_entity_poly.pdbx_strand_id
1 'polypeptide(L)'
;MGKVELTPFKCPVCGDGTLVDVEIEESAIKEAKRLPAMVTTKCKRDHQLVIFVDGKFHVRDVEAAVKAAESDAIDKTKDWLSSL
;
A
#
# COMPACT_ATOMS: atom_id res chain seq x y z
N MET A 1 -21.07 4.90 6.31
CA MET A 1 -19.69 5.32 5.99
C MET A 1 -19.41 4.92 4.56
N GLY A 2 -18.86 5.82 3.75
CA GLY A 2 -18.68 5.64 2.32
C GLY A 2 -17.41 4.86 2.02
N LYS A 3 -17.52 3.91 1.10
CA LYS A 3 -16.37 3.25 0.49
C LYS A 3 -16.02 3.98 -0.80
N VAL A 4 -14.74 4.18 -1.05
CA VAL A 4 -14.24 4.80 -2.28
C VAL A 4 -13.47 3.77 -3.06
N GLU A 5 -13.91 3.57 -4.29
CA GLU A 5 -13.17 2.83 -5.30
C GLU A 5 -12.02 3.71 -5.79
N LEU A 6 -10.80 3.22 -5.62
CA LEU A 6 -9.61 3.89 -6.15
C LEU A 6 -9.53 3.69 -7.66
N THR A 7 -8.82 4.61 -8.33
CA THR A 7 -8.53 4.45 -9.75
C THR A 7 -7.77 3.13 -9.98
N PRO A 8 -8.25 2.27 -10.89
CA PRO A 8 -7.59 0.99 -11.16
C PRO A 8 -6.17 1.21 -11.65
N PHE A 9 -5.24 0.47 -11.09
CA PHE A 9 -3.82 0.57 -11.41
C PHE A 9 -3.28 -0.79 -11.85
N LYS A 10 -2.19 -0.77 -12.62
CA LYS A 10 -1.54 -2.00 -13.08
C LYS A 10 -0.71 -2.59 -11.96
N CYS A 11 -0.85 -3.90 -11.73
CA CYS A 11 0.03 -4.61 -10.82
C CYS A 11 1.47 -4.61 -11.37
N PRO A 12 2.47 -4.07 -10.63
CA PRO A 12 3.86 -4.05 -11.08
C PRO A 12 4.49 -5.46 -11.14
N VAL A 13 3.88 -6.46 -10.49
CA VAL A 13 4.39 -7.84 -10.42
C VAL A 13 3.82 -8.73 -11.52
N CYS A 14 2.54 -8.58 -11.86
CA CYS A 14 1.88 -9.51 -12.78
C CYS A 14 2.43 -9.47 -14.21
N GLY A 15 3.08 -8.37 -14.64
CA GLY A 15 3.63 -8.22 -16.01
C GLY A 15 2.58 -8.13 -17.13
N ASP A 16 1.39 -8.69 -16.94
CA ASP A 16 0.31 -8.81 -17.93
C ASP A 16 -0.62 -7.58 -18.00
N GLY A 17 -0.28 -6.47 -17.35
CA GLY A 17 -1.16 -5.30 -17.27
C GLY A 17 -2.47 -5.56 -16.51
N THR A 18 -2.50 -6.56 -15.63
CA THR A 18 -3.63 -6.85 -14.74
C THR A 18 -3.97 -5.60 -13.92
N LEU A 19 -5.19 -5.09 -14.13
CA LEU A 19 -5.73 -4.00 -13.34
C LEU A 19 -6.16 -4.51 -11.97
N VAL A 20 -5.79 -3.76 -10.95
CA VAL A 20 -6.15 -4.01 -9.56
C VAL A 20 -7.11 -2.92 -9.14
N ASP A 21 -8.36 -3.32 -8.91
CA ASP A 21 -9.39 -2.50 -8.32
C ASP A 21 -9.29 -2.63 -6.80
N VAL A 22 -9.17 -1.51 -6.10
CA VAL A 22 -9.05 -1.49 -4.64
C VAL A 22 -10.10 -0.55 -4.09
N GLU A 23 -10.97 -1.12 -3.26
CA GLU A 23 -11.96 -0.39 -2.49
C GLU A 23 -11.39 -0.10 -1.11
N ILE A 24 -11.33 1.17 -0.73
CA ILE A 24 -10.88 1.59 0.60
C ILE A 24 -11.97 2.36 1.31
N GLU A 25 -11.96 2.32 2.64
CA GLU A 25 -12.85 3.18 3.43
C GLU A 25 -12.37 4.62 3.38
N GLU A 26 -13.27 5.58 3.12
CA GLU A 26 -12.93 7.00 3.10
C GLU A 26 -12.29 7.47 4.41
N SER A 27 -12.79 6.91 5.52
CA SER A 27 -12.26 7.12 6.86
C SER A 27 -10.77 6.82 6.97
N ALA A 28 -10.29 5.76 6.31
CA ALA A 28 -8.88 5.36 6.40
C ALA A 28 -7.92 6.43 5.84
N ILE A 29 -8.37 7.22 4.87
CA ILE A 29 -7.58 8.31 4.27
C ILE A 29 -7.84 9.64 4.97
N LYS A 30 -9.11 9.95 5.28
CA LYS A 30 -9.49 11.20 5.95
C LYS A 30 -9.00 11.28 7.39
N GLU A 31 -8.88 10.15 8.07
CA GLU A 31 -8.34 10.05 9.43
C GLU A 31 -6.82 9.81 9.45
N ALA A 32 -6.19 9.66 8.28
CA ALA A 32 -4.75 9.50 8.19
C ALA A 32 -4.03 10.77 8.67
N LYS A 33 -3.21 10.64 9.71
CA LYS A 33 -2.39 11.75 10.24
C LYS A 33 -1.36 12.30 9.24
N ARG A 34 -0.98 11.52 8.23
CA ARG A 34 0.03 11.88 7.23
C ARG A 34 -0.41 11.37 5.86
N LEU A 35 -0.24 12.23 4.85
CA LEU A 35 -0.51 11.93 3.44
C LEU A 35 0.81 11.94 2.66
N PRO A 36 0.98 11.09 1.63
CA PRO A 36 0.02 10.06 1.19
C PRO A 36 -0.10 8.91 2.21
N ALA A 37 -1.32 8.41 2.39
CA ALA A 37 -1.61 7.29 3.27
C ALA A 37 -1.19 5.99 2.58
N MET A 38 -0.52 5.12 3.33
CA MET A 38 -0.09 3.81 2.85
C MET A 38 -1.22 2.80 3.05
N VAL A 39 -1.66 2.15 1.98
CA VAL A 39 -2.65 1.08 2.02
C VAL A 39 -2.02 -0.19 1.44
N THR A 40 -2.16 -1.30 2.14
CA THR A 40 -1.73 -2.61 1.64
C THR A 40 -2.91 -3.33 1.01
N THR A 41 -2.69 -3.92 -0.16
CA THR A 41 -3.71 -4.62 -0.92
C THR A 41 -3.10 -5.83 -1.62
N LYS A 42 -3.94 -6.71 -2.15
CA LYS A 42 -3.50 -7.87 -2.92
C LYS A 42 -4.12 -7.84 -4.31
N CYS A 43 -3.34 -8.15 -5.32
CA CYS A 43 -3.90 -8.39 -6.66
C CYS A 43 -4.62 -9.74 -6.72
N LYS A 44 -5.36 -9.99 -7.81
CA LYS A 44 -6.07 -11.27 -8.05
C LYS A 44 -5.17 -12.51 -8.10
N ARG A 45 -3.85 -12.34 -8.27
CA ARG A 45 -2.84 -13.41 -8.24
C ARG A 45 -2.12 -13.53 -6.88
N ASP A 46 -2.70 -12.97 -5.82
CA ASP A 46 -2.16 -12.91 -4.45
C ASP A 46 -0.82 -12.15 -4.29
N HIS A 47 -0.36 -11.39 -5.29
CA HIS A 47 0.77 -10.48 -5.07
C HIS A 47 0.38 -9.37 -4.10
N GLN A 48 1.15 -9.24 -3.03
CA GLN A 48 1.01 -8.19 -2.02
C GLN A 48 1.57 -6.88 -2.58
N LEU A 49 0.74 -5.84 -2.57
CA LEU A 49 1.03 -4.52 -3.13
C LEU A 49 0.84 -3.47 -2.03
N VAL A 50 1.68 -2.44 -2.06
CA VAL A 50 1.57 -1.26 -1.23
C VAL A 50 1.19 -0.11 -2.16
N ILE A 51 0.08 0.55 -1.88
CA ILE A 51 -0.37 1.72 -2.63
C ILE A 51 -0.32 2.95 -1.75
N PHE A 52 0.09 4.07 -2.35
CA PHE A 52 0.14 5.37 -1.69
C PHE A 52 -1.01 6.22 -2.20
N VAL A 53 -1.96 6.51 -1.31
CA VAL A 53 -3.18 7.23 -1.63
C VAL A 53 -3.11 8.64 -1.06
N ASP A 54 -3.27 9.64 -1.90
CA ASP A 54 -3.33 11.04 -1.48
C ASP A 54 -4.69 11.39 -0.84
N GLY A 55 -4.79 12.54 -0.16
CA GLY A 55 -6.04 13.02 0.44
C GLY A 55 -7.18 13.27 -0.56
N LYS A 56 -6.89 13.27 -1.86
CA LYS A 56 -7.86 13.30 -2.96
C LYS A 56 -8.27 11.91 -3.50
N PHE A 57 -7.91 10.82 -2.80
CA PHE A 57 -8.18 9.43 -3.23
C PHE A 57 -7.51 9.03 -4.55
N HIS A 58 -6.43 9.71 -4.92
CA HIS A 58 -5.62 9.35 -6.08
C HIS A 58 -4.47 8.45 -5.66
N VAL A 59 -4.30 7.34 -6.39
CA VAL A 59 -3.12 6.48 -6.26
C VAL A 59 -1.93 7.21 -6.86
N ARG A 60 -0.99 7.60 -6.00
CA ARG A 60 0.22 8.33 -6.39
C ARG A 60 1.33 7.38 -6.83
N ASP A 61 1.46 6.28 -6.11
CA ASP A 61 2.50 5.29 -6.35
C ASP A 61 2.02 3.90 -5.92
N VAL A 62 2.59 2.87 -6.56
CA VAL A 62 2.24 1.46 -6.37
C VAL A 62 3.52 0.66 -6.34
N GLU A 63 3.81 0.08 -5.18
CA GLU A 63 4.98 -0.76 -4.98
C GLU A 63 4.59 -2.23 -4.74
N ALA A 64 5.42 -3.14 -5.22
CA ALA A 64 5.30 -4.54 -4.87
C ALA A 64 5.85 -4.78 -3.46
N ALA A 65 5.03 -5.35 -2.57
CA ALA A 65 5.47 -5.69 -1.21
C ALA A 65 6.46 -6.86 -1.16
N VAL A 66 6.84 -7.45 -2.31
CA VAL A 66 7.93 -8.44 -2.43
C VAL A 66 9.28 -7.88 -1.93
N LYS A 67 9.47 -6.55 -1.90
CA LYS A 67 10.63 -5.94 -1.23
C LYS A 67 10.49 -5.78 0.30
N ALA A 68 9.36 -6.14 0.89
CA ALA A 68 9.10 -6.05 2.33
C ALA A 68 8.83 -7.41 2.99
N ALA A 69 8.71 -8.48 2.20
CA ALA A 69 8.48 -9.83 2.68
C ALA A 69 9.66 -10.71 2.30
N GLU A 70 10.72 -10.61 3.09
CA GLU A 70 11.58 -11.70 3.57
C GLU A 70 12.77 -11.06 4.34
N SER A 71 12.68 -11.10 5.68
CA SER A 71 13.78 -10.96 6.67
C SER A 71 14.15 -9.64 7.40
N ASP A 72 13.63 -8.44 7.10
CA ASP A 72 14.28 -7.21 7.64
C ASP A 72 13.43 -6.20 8.46
N ALA A 73 12.14 -6.46 8.73
CA ALA A 73 11.29 -5.51 9.47
C ALA A 73 11.29 -5.69 11.00
N ILE A 74 11.81 -6.81 11.51
CA ILE A 74 11.90 -7.08 12.96
C ILE A 74 13.31 -6.77 13.51
N ASP A 75 14.33 -6.69 12.65
CA ASP A 75 15.73 -6.49 13.09
C ASP A 75 16.14 -5.00 13.13
N LYS A 76 15.67 -4.16 12.19
CA LYS A 76 16.00 -2.73 12.17
C LYS A 76 15.37 -1.89 13.28
N THR A 77 14.31 -2.38 13.92
CA THR A 77 13.75 -1.73 15.11
C THR A 77 14.55 -2.04 16.38
N LYS A 78 15.34 -3.13 16.40
CA LYS A 78 16.22 -3.45 17.54
C LYS A 78 17.53 -2.67 17.50
N ASP A 79 18.12 -2.50 16.32
CA ASP A 79 19.42 -1.82 16.19
C ASP A 79 19.36 -0.33 16.57
N TRP A 80 18.23 0.35 16.29
CA TRP A 80 18.05 1.76 16.68
C TRP A 80 17.74 1.96 18.17
N LEU A 81 17.15 0.96 18.84
CA LEU A 81 16.82 1.01 20.28
C LEU A 81 17.99 0.62 21.18
N SER A 82 19.02 -0.04 20.64
CA SER A 82 20.24 -0.41 21.38
C SER A 82 21.36 0.64 21.31
N SER A 83 21.18 1.74 20.59
CA SER A 83 22.14 2.87 20.53
C SER A 83 21.70 4.09 21.38
N LEU A 84 20.82 3.89 22.36
CA LEU A 84 20.40 4.90 23.35
C LEU A 84 20.96 4.59 24.73
#